data_AF-A0A2I3T703-F1
#
_entry.id   AF-A0A2I3T703-F1
#
_cell.length_a   1.000
_cell.length_b   1.000
_cell.length_c   1.000
_cell.angle_alpha   90.00
_cell.angle_beta   90.00
_cell.angle_gamma   90.00
#
_symmetry.space_group_name_H-M   'P 1'
#
loop_
_entity.id
_entity.type
_entity.pdbx_description
1 polymer ?
#
loop_
_entity_poly.entity_id
_entity_poly.type
_entity_poly.pdbx_seq_one_letter_code
_entity_poly.pdbx_strand_id
1 'polypeptide(L)'
;MAGQVFRKLLPLFDQVLVERCAAKTVTKGAIMLLEKSQGKVLAATVVSVGSGSKGKGGEIQPVRVNVRDNVLLPEYGGTKILDNSKKLSLS
;
A
#
# COMPACT_ATOMS: atom_id res chain seq x y z
N MET A 1 20.84 -4.18 4.80
CA MET A 1 20.00 -2.97 4.74
C MET A 1 18.69 -3.29 5.44
N ALA A 2 18.39 -2.63 6.56
CA ALA A 2 17.17 -2.88 7.32
C ALA A 2 15.95 -2.36 6.54
N GLY A 3 14.90 -3.18 6.42
CA GLY A 3 13.61 -2.72 5.89
C GLY A 3 13.10 -1.54 6.71
N GLN A 4 12.42 -0.58 6.07
CA GLN A 4 11.86 0.54 6.82
C GLN A 4 10.70 0.03 7.70
N VAL A 5 10.70 0.42 8.97
CA VAL A 5 9.66 0.02 9.93
C VAL A 5 8.60 1.11 10.00
N PHE A 6 7.34 0.78 9.71
CA PHE A 6 6.24 1.71 9.93
C PHE A 6 5.40 1.26 11.12
N ARG A 7 5.30 2.08 12.18
CA ARG A 7 4.48 1.83 13.38
C ARG A 7 4.65 0.41 13.96
N LYS A 8 5.89 -0.09 14.03
CA LYS A 8 6.24 -1.46 14.50
C LYS A 8 5.87 -2.61 13.55
N LEU A 9 5.31 -2.32 12.37
CA LEU A 9 5.09 -3.29 11.31
C LEU A 9 6.24 -3.24 10.30
N LEU A 10 6.94 -4.36 10.21
CA LEU A 10 7.99 -4.62 9.23
C LEU A 10 7.47 -5.66 8.24
N PRO A 11 7.17 -5.28 6.99
CA PRO A 11 6.83 -6.25 5.97
C PRO A 11 8.03 -7.16 5.67
N LEU A 12 7.78 -8.45 5.50
CA LEU A 12 8.83 -9.45 5.29
C LEU A 12 9.13 -9.62 3.80
N PHE A 13 10.39 -9.89 3.47
CA PHE A 13 10.86 -10.12 2.09
C PHE A 13 10.51 -8.95 1.15
N ASP A 14 9.72 -9.20 0.12
CA ASP A 14 9.30 -8.28 -0.93
C ASP A 14 7.93 -7.62 -0.67
N GLN A 15 7.32 -7.89 0.49
CA GLN A 15 6.04 -7.31 0.84
C GLN A 15 6.12 -5.78 0.97
N VAL A 16 5.06 -5.10 0.55
CA VAL A 16 4.94 -3.64 0.62
C VAL A 16 3.68 -3.27 1.36
N LEU A 17 3.82 -2.42 2.38
CA LEU A 17 2.68 -1.86 3.10
C LEU A 17 2.27 -0.56 2.44
N VAL A 18 0.99 -0.45 2.08
CA VAL A 18 0.42 0.73 1.44
C VAL A 18 -0.82 1.22 2.17
N GLU A 19 -0.99 2.53 2.23
CA GLU A 19 -2.17 3.22 2.75
C GLU A 19 -3.03 3.67 1.56
N ARG A 20 -4.30 3.24 1.50
CA ARG A 20 -5.20 3.62 0.41
C ARG A 20 -5.55 5.10 0.50
N CYS A 21 -5.51 5.79 -0.64
CA CYS A 21 -5.94 7.17 -0.69
C CYS A 21 -7.46 7.29 -0.42
N ALA A 22 -7.88 8.41 0.15
CA ALA A 22 -9.30 8.68 0.39
C ALA A 22 -10.08 8.73 -0.94
N ALA A 23 -11.28 8.13 -0.94
CA ALA A 23 -12.17 8.20 -2.09
C ALA A 23 -12.63 9.66 -2.29
N LYS A 24 -12.65 10.11 -3.55
CA LYS A 24 -13.22 11.42 -3.90
C LYS A 24 -14.74 11.34 -3.75
N THR A 25 -15.25 11.81 -2.63
CA THR A 25 -16.69 11.89 -2.31
C THR A 25 -17.41 12.93 -3.17
N VAL A 26 -16.66 13.93 -3.66
CA VAL A 26 -17.16 15.03 -4.48
C VAL A 26 -16.52 14.97 -5.87
N THR A 27 -17.34 14.79 -6.89
CA THR A 27 -16.89 14.86 -8.29
C THR A 27 -16.86 16.31 -8.77
N LYS A 28 -16.14 16.59 -9.88
CA LYS A 28 -15.96 17.96 -10.43
C LYS A 28 -17.28 18.72 -10.71
N GLY A 29 -18.43 18.05 -10.71
CA GLY A 29 -19.76 18.64 -10.89
C GLY A 29 -20.57 18.86 -9.60
N ALA A 30 -19.95 18.83 -8.42
CA ALA A 30 -20.64 18.95 -7.12
C ALA A 30 -21.68 17.86 -6.79
N ILE A 31 -21.69 16.77 -7.57
CA ILE A 31 -22.56 15.61 -7.32
C ILE A 31 -21.90 14.74 -6.25
N MET A 32 -22.58 14.57 -5.11
CA MET A 32 -22.19 13.64 -4.06
C MET A 32 -22.41 12.20 -4.53
N LEU A 33 -21.35 11.41 -4.56
CA LEU A 33 -21.43 9.98 -4.86
C LEU A 33 -21.89 9.23 -3.61
N LEU A 34 -22.98 8.47 -3.75
CA LEU A 34 -23.44 7.52 -2.73
C LEU A 34 -22.28 6.60 -2.34
N GLU A 35 -22.06 6.38 -1.04
CA GLU A 35 -20.92 5.58 -0.54
C GLU A 35 -20.85 4.16 -1.14
N LYS A 36 -21.99 3.60 -1.55
CA LYS A 36 -22.05 2.29 -2.24
C LYS A 36 -21.44 2.28 -3.65
N SER A 37 -21.39 3.43 -4.33
CA SER A 37 -20.88 3.56 -5.71
C SER A 37 -19.42 4.02 -5.75
N GLN A 38 -18.84 4.34 -4.59
CA GLN A 38 -17.41 4.61 -4.47
C GLN A 38 -16.67 3.28 -4.62
N GLY A 39 -16.21 3.01 -5.86
CA GLY A 39 -15.34 1.89 -6.16
C GLY A 39 -14.09 1.91 -5.26
N LYS A 40 -13.45 0.74 -5.10
CA LYS A 40 -12.19 0.63 -4.35
C LYS A 40 -11.20 1.63 -4.95
N VAL A 41 -10.67 2.53 -4.12
CA VAL A 41 -9.61 3.44 -4.57
C VAL A 41 -8.38 2.61 -4.89
N LEU A 42 -7.99 2.62 -6.16
CA LEU A 42 -6.81 1.89 -6.67
C LEU A 42 -5.52 2.66 -6.40
N ALA A 43 -5.59 3.96 -6.14
CA ALA A 43 -4.44 4.74 -5.73
C ALA A 43 -4.11 4.52 -4.24
N ALA A 44 -2.85 4.26 -3.95
CA ALA A 44 -2.34 4.13 -2.60
C ALA A 44 -0.95 4.74 -2.48
N THR A 45 -0.58 5.09 -1.26
CA THR A 45 0.75 5.61 -0.92
C THR A 45 1.52 4.55 -0.13
N VAL A 46 2.77 4.30 -0.52
CA VAL A 46 3.63 3.35 0.17
C VAL A 46 4.03 3.91 1.53
N VAL A 47 3.77 3.15 2.59
CA VAL A 47 4.14 3.54 3.98
C VAL A 47 5.30 2.71 4.52
N SER A 48 5.50 1.50 4.01
CA SER A 48 6.59 0.62 4.43
C SER A 48 7.00 -0.33 3.32
N VAL A 49 8.28 -0.66 3.25
CA VAL A 49 8.86 -1.57 2.26
C VAL A 49 9.68 -2.65 2.94
N GLY A 50 9.52 -3.89 2.46
CA GLY A 50 10.31 -5.02 2.93
C GLY A 50 11.77 -4.93 2.49
N SER A 51 12.62 -5.80 3.05
CA SER A 51 14.05 -5.85 2.74
C SER A 51 14.38 -6.20 1.30
N GLY A 52 13.43 -6.77 0.56
CA GLY A 52 13.63 -7.31 -0.79
C GLY A 52 13.58 -8.84 -0.83
N SER A 53 13.42 -9.38 -2.03
CA SER A 53 13.39 -10.83 -2.27
C SER A 53 14.81 -11.40 -2.31
N LYS A 54 15.00 -12.63 -1.80
CA LYS A 54 16.28 -13.32 -1.92
C LYS A 54 16.42 -13.86 -3.34
N GLY A 55 17.37 -13.31 -4.09
CA GLY A 55 17.72 -13.80 -5.41
C GLY A 55 18.42 -15.16 -5.36
N LYS A 56 18.51 -15.83 -6.52
CA LYS A 56 19.16 -17.14 -6.67
C LYS A 56 20.66 -17.15 -6.31
N GLY A 57 21.30 -15.98 -6.29
CA GLY A 57 22.73 -15.81 -5.95
C GLY A 57 23.04 -15.53 -4.48
N GLY A 58 22.03 -15.54 -3.59
CA GLY A 58 22.22 -15.19 -2.17
C GLY A 58 22.18 -13.68 -1.88
N GLU A 59 22.18 -12.85 -2.91
CA GLU A 59 21.99 -11.39 -2.78
C GLU A 59 20.51 -11.04 -2.61
N ILE A 60 20.24 -10.06 -1.74
CA ILE A 60 18.90 -9.53 -1.50
C ILE A 60 18.63 -8.48 -2.57
N GLN A 61 17.63 -8.73 -3.42
CA GLN A 61 17.22 -7.80 -4.46
C GLN A 61 16.20 -6.82 -3.88
N PRO A 62 16.53 -5.51 -3.77
CA PRO A 62 15.66 -4.53 -3.13
C PRO A 62 14.39 -4.30 -3.94
N VAL A 63 13.33 -3.92 -3.24
CA VAL A 63 12.07 -3.52 -3.86
C VAL A 63 12.29 -2.21 -4.64
N ARG A 64 11.69 -2.07 -5.83
CA ARG A 64 11.84 -0.87 -6.68
C ARG A 64 11.05 0.35 -6.21
N VAL A 65 10.13 0.18 -5.26
CA VAL A 65 9.30 1.28 -4.73
C VAL A 65 9.91 1.82 -3.44
N ASN A 66 9.84 3.13 -3.25
CA ASN A 66 10.28 3.79 -2.04
C ASN A 66 9.09 4.16 -1.16
N VAL A 67 9.38 4.44 0.12
CA VAL A 67 8.37 4.95 1.05
C VAL A 67 7.94 6.35 0.61
N ARG A 68 6.63 6.61 0.67
CA ARG A 68 5.91 7.80 0.18
C ARG A 68 5.65 7.84 -1.33
N ASP A 69 6.02 6.81 -2.07
CA ASP A 69 5.64 6.73 -3.49
C ASP A 69 4.14 6.47 -3.65
N ASN A 70 3.55 7.07 -4.68
CA ASN A 70 2.18 6.78 -5.09
C ASN A 70 2.18 5.61 -6.07
N VAL A 71 1.45 4.56 -5.72
CA VAL A 71 1.36 3.33 -6.50
C VAL A 71 -0.10 3.03 -6.85
N LEU A 72 -0.28 2.36 -7.97
CA LEU A 72 -1.58 1.86 -8.39
C LEU A 72 -1.70 0.39 -7.98
N LEU A 73 -2.73 0.08 -7.21
CA LEU A 73 -3.05 -1.26 -6.74
C LEU A 73 -4.00 -1.96 -7.71
N PRO A 74 -3.84 -3.28 -7.90
CA PRO A 74 -4.84 -4.08 -8.58
C PRO A 74 -6.16 -4.12 -7.79
N GLU A 75 -7.28 -4.36 -8.48
CA GLU A 75 -8.62 -4.42 -7.87
C GLU A 75 -8.77 -5.58 -6.86
N TYR A 76 -7.96 -6.60 -7.05
CA TYR A 76 -7.91 -7.85 -6.31
C TYR A 76 -6.47 -8.16 -5.90
N GLY A 77 -6.30 -8.72 -4.72
CA GLY A 77 -4.99 -8.96 -4.13
C GLY A 77 -4.73 -8.09 -2.90
N GLY A 78 -3.79 -8.56 -2.11
CA GLY A 78 -3.32 -7.91 -0.89
C GLY A 78 -4.14 -8.19 0.36
N THR A 79 -3.44 -8.32 1.48
CA THR A 79 -4.03 -8.60 2.80
C THR A 79 -4.39 -7.29 3.48
N LYS A 80 -5.64 -7.14 3.93
CA LYS A 80 -6.06 -5.97 4.71
C LYS A 80 -5.56 -6.10 6.13
N ILE A 81 -4.80 -5.11 6.59
CA ILE A 81 -4.30 -5.01 7.96
C ILE A 81 -4.96 -3.77 8.58
N LEU A 82 -5.59 -3.95 9.75
CA LEU A 82 -6.05 -2.82 10.57
C LEU A 82 -4.98 -2.55 11.62
N ASP A 83 -4.35 -1.39 11.53
CA ASP A 83 -3.42 -0.90 12.55
C ASP A 83 -3.96 0.41 13.12
N ASN A 84 -4.34 0.40 14.40
CA ASN A 84 -4.74 1.57 15.19
C ASN A 84 -5.71 2.52 14.44
N SER A 85 -6.81 1.96 13.93
CA SER A 85 -7.88 2.65 13.18
C SER A 85 -7.55 3.07 11.74
N LYS A 86 -6.37 2.76 11.22
CA LYS A 86 -6.03 2.94 9.79
C LYS A 86 -6.13 1.63 9.02
N LYS A 87 -6.77 1.67 7.85
CA LYS A 87 -6.85 0.54 6.91
C LYS A 87 -5.59 0.55 6.04
N LEU A 88 -4.68 -0.37 6.34
CA LEU A 88 -3.50 -0.64 5.54
C LEU A 88 -3.76 -1.87 4.66
N SER A 89 -3.12 -1.91 3.50
CA SER A 89 -3.06 -3.11 2.67
C SER A 89 -1.62 -3.54 2.51
N LEU A 90 -1.38 -4.82 2.68
CA LEU A 90 -0.14 -5.48 2.31
C LEU A 90 -0.28 -5.93 0.86
N SER A 91 0.62 -5.51 -0.02
CA SER A 91 0.68 -5.96 -1.41
C SER A 91 2.00 -6.66 -1.71
#